data_AF-A0A068MXJ2-F1
#
_entry.id   AF-A0A068MXJ2-F1
#
_cell.length_a   1.000
_cell.length_b   1.000
_cell.length_c   1.000
_cell.angle_alpha   90.00
_cell.angle_beta   90.00
_cell.angle_gamma   90.00
#
_symmetry.space_group_name_H-M   'P 1'
#
loop_
_entity.id
_entity.type
_entity.pdbx_description
1 polymer ?
#
loop_
_entity_poly.entity_id
_entity_poly.type
_entity_poly.pdbx_seq_one_letter_code
_entity_poly.pdbx_strand_id
1 'polypeptide(L)'
;MSAIQPICQSMVTRDGVRLDSDLYYPNSGGPWPALLMRQPYGRRLASTLVYAHPHWYASQGYLVVIQDVRGRGSSEGEFDLFAREVEDGKDCLDWVSQLPQCDGSVAMYGFSYQGMTQLYAAANHHPCLKTICPAMIAWDLYQDWAYENGAFCLQNNLGWALQLAADSAKHRRDGATFQQLMRLARSYDFSDVQPAIPDRLGELAPDSFYHQWISQPPEADYWQWRSPDKRWQIREKVDIPVLQIGGWFDPHLRGNLRLYQALKKHGIKQKLVVGPWGHFPWGSGAGEQNYGDSAISAMDRLQLAWFDHFLKGQGPHFDSASLELFDLGIKQWRYLTDWPSTQQSWFLQCSGLGTTQGSALTPEVPAQEKLTEVVNDVWVHDPWRPVTSFGGHSGYPQGMKERSQVDDRSDVVTYTSEPLTENLTICGVPKIFLTVESDRLSFDVAVSLAQVTNTGEVFALSHGYCTSCEQKANLEIFLQAICVTLSPGDRLRISLAGASFPAYAVNPGTGEKAIFTRLIDQQIITVALVNNGNVNNYLRLPTL
;
A
#
# COMPACT_ATOMS: atom_id res chain seq x y z
N MET A 1 -15.08 14.92 -34.91
CA MET A 1 -15.16 15.13 -33.45
C MET A 1 -13.76 15.42 -32.94
N SER A 2 -13.59 16.21 -31.88
CA SER A 2 -12.27 16.48 -31.29
C SER A 2 -11.64 15.17 -30.80
N ALA A 3 -10.34 14.95 -31.07
CA ALA A 3 -9.63 13.75 -30.66
C ALA A 3 -9.69 13.49 -29.14
N ILE A 4 -9.87 14.54 -28.33
CA ILE A 4 -9.74 14.47 -26.87
C ILE A 4 -11.12 14.46 -26.18
N GLN A 5 -12.21 14.78 -26.88
CA GLN A 5 -13.53 14.89 -26.24
C GLN A 5 -14.27 13.53 -26.25
N PRO A 6 -14.55 12.94 -25.08
CA PRO A 6 -15.35 11.73 -25.00
C PRO A 6 -16.82 12.01 -25.32
N ILE A 7 -17.58 10.94 -25.60
CA ILE A 7 -19.04 10.99 -25.60
C ILE A 7 -19.52 10.53 -24.23
N CYS A 8 -20.27 11.39 -23.54
CA CYS A 8 -20.89 11.02 -22.27
C CYS A 8 -22.11 10.14 -22.55
N GLN A 9 -22.19 8.99 -21.89
CA GLN A 9 -23.35 8.11 -21.86
C GLN A 9 -23.64 7.66 -20.44
N SER A 10 -24.89 7.32 -20.17
CA SER A 10 -25.33 6.86 -18.87
C SER A 10 -25.91 5.46 -18.96
N MET A 11 -25.69 4.68 -17.91
CA MET A 11 -26.42 3.43 -17.65
C MET A 11 -27.34 3.62 -16.45
N VAL A 12 -28.29 2.71 -16.29
CA VAL A 12 -29.15 2.62 -15.12
C VAL A 12 -28.89 1.27 -14.46
N THR A 13 -28.54 1.28 -13.18
CA THR A 13 -28.34 0.06 -12.38
C THR A 13 -29.65 -0.68 -12.19
N ARG A 14 -29.59 -1.93 -11.74
CA ARG A 14 -30.78 -2.76 -11.44
C ARG A 14 -31.75 -2.13 -10.44
N ASP A 15 -31.25 -1.25 -9.56
CA ASP A 15 -32.03 -0.53 -8.56
C ASP A 15 -32.42 0.90 -9.00
N GLY A 16 -32.24 1.24 -10.27
CA GLY A 16 -32.75 2.47 -10.87
C GLY A 16 -31.83 3.69 -10.75
N VAL A 17 -30.59 3.53 -10.28
CA VAL A 17 -29.64 4.64 -10.13
C VAL A 17 -28.84 4.86 -11.42
N ARG A 18 -28.75 6.12 -11.86
CA ARG A 18 -27.98 6.48 -13.05
C ARG A 18 -26.48 6.56 -12.74
N LEU A 19 -25.66 5.87 -13.53
CA LEU A 19 -24.20 6.03 -13.52
C LEU A 19 -23.72 6.59 -14.86
N ASP A 20 -22.87 7.61 -14.81
CA ASP A 20 -22.39 8.34 -15.99
C ASP A 20 -20.97 7.89 -16.37
N SER A 21 -20.73 7.77 -17.67
CA SER A 21 -19.46 7.31 -18.26
C SER A 21 -19.02 8.18 -19.43
N ASP A 22 -17.71 8.35 -19.56
CA ASP A 22 -17.05 8.97 -20.71
C ASP A 22 -16.53 7.86 -21.63
N LEU A 23 -16.99 7.84 -22.88
CA LEU A 23 -16.61 6.85 -23.89
C LEU A 23 -15.64 7.45 -24.90
N TYR A 24 -14.52 6.75 -25.12
CA TYR A 24 -13.52 7.07 -26.12
C TYR A 24 -13.50 5.97 -27.17
N TYR A 25 -13.58 6.37 -28.44
CA TYR A 25 -13.73 5.45 -29.57
C TYR A 25 -12.46 5.38 -30.40
N PRO A 26 -12.13 4.21 -30.97
CA PRO A 26 -11.13 4.10 -32.02
C PRO A 26 -11.52 4.90 -33.26
N ASN A 27 -10.52 5.21 -34.10
CA ASN A 27 -10.75 5.85 -35.39
C ASN A 27 -11.17 4.86 -36.51
N SER A 28 -11.07 3.55 -36.27
CA SER A 28 -11.45 2.50 -37.23
C SER A 28 -12.96 2.24 -37.22
N GLY A 29 -13.44 1.19 -37.90
CA GLY A 29 -14.81 0.68 -37.75
C GLY A 29 -14.88 -0.42 -36.71
N GLY A 30 -15.90 -0.40 -35.84
CA GLY A 30 -16.15 -1.41 -34.81
C GLY A 30 -16.99 -2.60 -35.31
N PRO A 31 -17.44 -3.50 -34.41
CA PRO A 31 -17.30 -3.42 -32.95
C PRO A 31 -15.87 -3.72 -32.45
N TRP A 32 -15.55 -3.28 -31.23
CA TRP A 32 -14.23 -3.42 -30.60
C TRP A 32 -14.31 -4.07 -29.22
N PRO A 33 -13.23 -4.71 -28.75
CA PRO A 33 -13.13 -5.05 -27.33
C PRO A 33 -13.08 -3.76 -26.48
N ALA A 34 -13.64 -3.82 -25.27
CA ALA A 34 -13.74 -2.68 -24.38
C ALA A 34 -12.75 -2.73 -23.21
N LEU A 35 -12.23 -1.56 -22.81
CA LEU A 35 -11.46 -1.34 -21.59
C LEU A 35 -12.29 -0.49 -20.62
N LEU A 36 -12.59 -1.02 -19.45
CA LEU A 36 -13.42 -0.38 -18.43
C LEU A 36 -12.61 0.04 -17.21
N MET A 37 -12.79 1.30 -16.79
CA MET A 37 -12.29 1.83 -15.52
C MET A 37 -13.45 2.44 -14.73
N ARG A 38 -13.60 2.06 -13.46
CA ARG A 38 -14.63 2.60 -12.55
C ARG A 38 -13.95 3.35 -11.40
N GLN A 39 -14.33 4.61 -11.16
CA GLN A 39 -13.62 5.49 -10.20
C GLN A 39 -14.52 6.46 -9.40
N PRO A 40 -14.05 6.94 -8.23
CA PRO A 40 -14.80 7.89 -7.39
C PRO A 40 -14.31 9.35 -7.50
N TYR A 41 -13.30 9.67 -8.33
CA TYR A 41 -12.64 10.98 -8.31
C TYR A 41 -13.09 11.94 -9.43
N GLY A 42 -13.97 11.48 -10.33
CA GLY A 42 -14.39 12.20 -11.53
C GLY A 42 -13.78 11.61 -12.79
N ARG A 43 -14.63 11.09 -13.69
CA ARG A 43 -14.25 10.33 -14.89
C ARG A 43 -13.29 11.03 -15.85
N ARG A 44 -13.23 12.37 -15.83
CA ARG A 44 -12.25 13.13 -16.62
C ARG A 44 -10.81 12.96 -16.17
N LEU A 45 -10.57 12.58 -14.90
CA LEU A 45 -9.22 12.31 -14.40
C LEU A 45 -8.64 11.03 -14.99
N ALA A 46 -9.47 10.02 -15.25
CA ALA A 46 -9.12 8.74 -15.89
C ALA A 46 -7.72 8.16 -15.54
N SER A 47 -7.30 8.29 -14.27
CA SER A 47 -5.98 7.88 -13.77
C SER A 47 -4.78 8.44 -14.56
N THR A 48 -4.90 9.60 -15.22
CA THR A 48 -3.82 10.18 -16.06
C THR A 48 -2.59 10.67 -15.28
N LEU A 49 -2.60 10.54 -13.96
CA LEU A 49 -1.43 10.80 -13.12
C LEU A 49 -0.37 9.68 -13.18
N VAL A 50 -0.76 8.48 -13.62
CA VAL A 50 0.12 7.29 -13.69
C VAL A 50 -0.04 6.49 -14.99
N TYR A 51 -1.15 6.68 -15.72
CA TYR A 51 -1.41 6.04 -17.01
C TYR A 51 -1.55 7.07 -18.14
N ALA A 52 -1.39 6.60 -19.36
CA ALA A 52 -1.72 7.33 -20.57
C ALA A 52 -3.20 7.70 -20.61
N HIS A 53 -3.50 8.82 -21.26
CA HIS A 53 -4.86 9.29 -21.45
C HIS A 53 -5.73 8.22 -22.16
N PRO A 54 -7.03 8.05 -21.83
CA PRO A 54 -7.92 7.08 -22.47
C PRO A 54 -7.94 7.13 -24.00
N HIS A 55 -7.75 8.34 -24.57
CA HIS A 55 -7.59 8.51 -26.01
C HIS A 55 -6.44 7.67 -26.61
N TRP A 56 -5.33 7.52 -25.90
CA TRP A 56 -4.22 6.69 -26.35
C TRP A 56 -4.66 5.23 -26.47
N TYR A 57 -5.26 4.66 -25.43
CA TYR A 57 -5.83 3.31 -25.47
C TYR A 57 -6.87 3.14 -26.58
N ALA A 58 -7.75 4.13 -26.78
CA ALA A 58 -8.73 4.11 -27.85
C ALA A 58 -8.08 4.10 -29.25
N SER A 59 -6.99 4.86 -29.42
CA SER A 59 -6.21 4.85 -30.67
C SER A 59 -5.56 3.49 -30.97
N GLN A 60 -5.42 2.61 -29.97
CA GLN A 60 -4.94 1.24 -30.12
C GLN A 60 -6.05 0.22 -30.47
N GLY A 61 -7.27 0.69 -30.79
CA GLY A 61 -8.35 -0.18 -31.23
C GLY A 61 -9.20 -0.75 -30.10
N TYR A 62 -9.39 0.01 -29.02
CA TYR A 62 -10.28 -0.34 -27.90
C TYR A 62 -11.40 0.69 -27.73
N LEU A 63 -12.61 0.23 -27.40
CA LEU A 63 -13.60 1.12 -26.80
C LEU A 63 -13.20 1.36 -25.34
N VAL A 64 -12.88 2.60 -24.95
CA VAL A 64 -12.48 2.89 -23.55
C VAL A 64 -13.63 3.57 -22.82
N VAL A 65 -14.02 3.00 -21.68
CA VAL A 65 -15.15 3.44 -20.86
C VAL A 65 -14.64 3.84 -19.48
N ILE A 66 -14.76 5.12 -19.14
CA ILE A 66 -14.41 5.63 -17.81
C ILE A 66 -15.68 6.02 -17.08
N GLN A 67 -16.05 5.29 -16.04
CA GLN A 67 -17.29 5.48 -15.29
C GLN A 67 -17.03 6.13 -13.93
N ASP A 68 -17.88 7.10 -13.57
CA ASP A 68 -18.01 7.56 -12.19
C ASP A 68 -18.87 6.56 -11.39
N VAL A 69 -18.34 6.06 -10.27
CA VAL A 69 -19.11 5.17 -9.39
C VAL A 69 -20.28 5.90 -8.72
N ARG A 70 -21.22 5.15 -8.16
CA ARG A 70 -22.42 5.65 -7.50
C ARG A 70 -22.11 6.77 -6.50
N GLY A 71 -22.89 7.85 -6.58
CA GLY A 71 -22.77 9.03 -5.71
C GLY A 71 -21.51 9.87 -5.90
N ARG A 72 -20.76 9.66 -6.99
CA ARG A 72 -19.49 10.34 -7.30
C ARG A 72 -19.51 10.98 -8.67
N GLY A 73 -18.66 11.98 -8.88
CA GLY A 73 -18.58 12.72 -10.13
C GLY A 73 -19.93 13.31 -10.52
N SER A 74 -20.51 12.87 -11.66
CA SER A 74 -21.89 13.22 -12.03
C SER A 74 -22.91 12.07 -11.91
N SER A 75 -22.48 10.89 -11.46
CA SER A 75 -23.38 9.76 -11.19
C SER A 75 -24.30 10.06 -10.00
N GLU A 76 -25.50 9.50 -10.03
CA GLU A 76 -26.50 9.64 -8.97
C GLU A 76 -26.27 8.62 -7.84
N GLY A 77 -27.13 8.68 -6.81
CA GLY A 77 -27.13 7.79 -5.67
C GLY A 77 -26.22 8.26 -4.53
N GLU A 78 -26.05 7.39 -3.54
CA GLU A 78 -25.23 7.67 -2.35
C GLU A 78 -23.94 6.86 -2.41
N PHE A 79 -22.83 7.52 -2.04
CA PHE A 79 -21.52 6.89 -2.00
C PHE A 79 -21.30 6.24 -0.63
N ASP A 80 -21.34 4.91 -0.60
CA ASP A 80 -20.92 4.09 0.53
C ASP A 80 -19.70 3.25 0.10
N LEU A 81 -18.58 3.45 0.79
CA LEU A 81 -17.28 2.96 0.38
C LEU A 81 -17.29 1.44 0.11
N PHE A 82 -17.05 1.05 -1.14
CA PHE A 82 -17.00 -0.32 -1.64
C PHE A 82 -18.29 -1.15 -1.49
N ALA A 83 -19.38 -0.57 -0.98
CA ALA A 83 -20.56 -1.32 -0.56
C ALA A 83 -21.36 -1.91 -1.73
N ARG A 84 -21.33 -1.26 -2.89
CA ARG A 84 -22.10 -1.63 -4.10
C ARG A 84 -21.24 -2.01 -5.29
N GLU A 85 -19.93 -2.11 -5.10
CA GLU A 85 -19.00 -2.27 -6.22
C GLU A 85 -19.09 -3.64 -6.90
N VAL A 86 -19.60 -4.66 -6.20
CA VAL A 86 -19.88 -5.97 -6.79
C VAL A 86 -21.12 -5.88 -7.68
N GLU A 87 -22.23 -5.33 -7.17
CA GLU A 87 -23.50 -5.24 -7.90
C GLU A 87 -23.41 -4.25 -9.07
N ASP A 88 -22.92 -3.04 -8.82
CA ASP A 88 -22.77 -2.00 -9.84
C ASP A 88 -21.69 -2.38 -10.86
N GLY A 89 -20.65 -3.11 -10.43
CA GLY A 89 -19.64 -3.67 -11.32
C GLY A 89 -20.25 -4.68 -12.30
N LYS A 90 -21.17 -5.55 -11.84
CA LYS A 90 -21.90 -6.47 -12.72
C LYS A 90 -22.77 -5.71 -13.71
N ASP A 91 -23.58 -4.77 -13.24
CA ASP A 91 -24.51 -4.01 -14.11
C ASP A 91 -23.74 -3.20 -15.16
N CYS A 92 -22.57 -2.67 -14.80
CA CYS A 92 -21.68 -2.00 -15.74
C CYS A 92 -21.10 -2.95 -16.79
N LEU A 93 -20.67 -4.16 -16.40
CA LEU A 93 -20.18 -5.17 -17.35
C LEU A 93 -21.27 -5.64 -18.32
N ASP A 94 -22.50 -5.84 -17.83
CA ASP A 94 -23.68 -6.14 -18.65
C ASP A 94 -23.88 -5.02 -19.69
N TRP A 95 -23.95 -3.77 -19.23
CA TRP A 95 -24.18 -2.60 -20.09
C TRP A 95 -23.07 -2.40 -21.14
N VAL A 96 -21.79 -2.40 -20.73
CA VAL A 96 -20.66 -2.21 -21.65
C VAL A 96 -20.62 -3.29 -22.72
N SER A 97 -20.85 -4.55 -22.35
CA SER A 97 -20.82 -5.67 -23.29
C SER A 97 -21.96 -5.65 -24.32
N GLN A 98 -23.03 -4.89 -24.07
CA GLN A 98 -24.19 -4.75 -24.94
C GLN A 98 -24.19 -3.46 -25.78
N LEU A 99 -23.21 -2.57 -25.58
CA LEU A 99 -23.06 -1.40 -26.45
C LEU A 99 -22.86 -1.85 -27.90
N PRO A 100 -23.53 -1.24 -28.90
CA PRO A 100 -23.38 -1.63 -30.31
C PRO A 100 -21.94 -1.57 -30.84
N GLN A 101 -21.10 -0.77 -30.17
CA GLN A 101 -19.69 -0.58 -30.49
C GLN A 101 -18.77 -1.59 -29.80
N CYS A 102 -19.27 -2.37 -28.84
CA CYS A 102 -18.53 -3.41 -28.13
C CYS A 102 -18.71 -4.76 -28.83
N ASP A 103 -17.65 -5.55 -28.97
CA ASP A 103 -17.71 -6.90 -29.52
C ASP A 103 -18.18 -7.96 -28.50
N GLY A 104 -18.53 -7.51 -27.30
CA GLY A 104 -18.93 -8.34 -26.16
C GLY A 104 -17.79 -8.73 -25.24
N SER A 105 -16.54 -8.39 -25.55
CA SER A 105 -15.37 -8.66 -24.69
C SER A 105 -14.93 -7.41 -23.93
N VAL A 106 -14.68 -7.56 -22.63
CA VAL A 106 -14.29 -6.47 -21.73
C VAL A 106 -13.05 -6.86 -20.94
N ALA A 107 -12.11 -5.94 -20.76
CA ALA A 107 -11.11 -5.99 -19.70
C ALA A 107 -11.24 -4.76 -18.79
N MET A 108 -10.70 -4.86 -17.58
CA MET A 108 -10.65 -3.72 -16.65
C MET A 108 -9.22 -3.34 -16.29
N TYR A 109 -9.02 -2.06 -15.97
CA TYR A 109 -7.74 -1.50 -15.59
C TYR A 109 -7.89 -0.26 -14.69
N GLY A 110 -6.81 0.09 -14.00
CA GLY A 110 -6.80 1.18 -13.02
C GLY A 110 -5.94 0.87 -11.79
N PHE A 111 -5.65 1.89 -11.00
CA PHE A 111 -4.84 1.78 -9.78
C PHE A 111 -5.62 2.21 -8.54
N SER A 112 -5.21 1.81 -7.34
CA SER A 112 -5.86 2.22 -6.08
C SER A 112 -7.33 1.78 -6.04
N TYR A 113 -8.27 2.71 -5.80
CA TYR A 113 -9.70 2.42 -5.85
C TYR A 113 -10.12 1.79 -7.18
N GLN A 114 -9.61 2.31 -8.30
CA GLN A 114 -9.89 1.76 -9.63
C GLN A 114 -9.29 0.37 -9.83
N GLY A 115 -8.27 0.00 -9.05
CA GLY A 115 -7.79 -1.38 -8.94
C GLY A 115 -8.79 -2.26 -8.20
N MET A 116 -9.29 -1.80 -7.06
CA MET A 116 -10.28 -2.52 -6.24
C MET A 116 -11.58 -2.82 -7.00
N THR A 117 -12.10 -1.86 -7.78
CA THR A 117 -13.35 -2.05 -8.55
C THR A 117 -13.26 -3.19 -9.55
N GLN A 118 -12.06 -3.51 -10.04
CA GLN A 118 -11.83 -4.67 -10.92
C GLN A 118 -12.02 -5.98 -10.17
N LEU A 119 -11.50 -6.06 -8.94
CA LEU A 119 -11.64 -7.25 -8.10
C LEU A 119 -13.10 -7.49 -7.73
N TYR A 120 -13.85 -6.44 -7.39
CA TYR A 120 -15.28 -6.58 -7.10
C TYR A 120 -16.10 -6.96 -8.33
N ALA A 121 -15.81 -6.38 -9.48
CA ALA A 121 -16.49 -6.74 -10.73
C ALA A 121 -16.17 -8.18 -11.14
N ALA A 122 -14.91 -8.61 -11.03
CA ALA A 122 -14.45 -9.97 -11.34
C ALA A 122 -15.09 -11.04 -10.45
N ALA A 123 -15.44 -10.72 -9.20
CA ALA A 123 -16.21 -11.60 -8.33
C ALA A 123 -17.58 -11.99 -8.92
N ASN A 124 -18.06 -11.33 -9.98
CA ASN A 124 -19.31 -11.74 -10.64
C ASN A 124 -19.15 -12.86 -11.67
N HIS A 125 -17.91 -13.24 -12.05
CA HIS A 125 -17.65 -14.24 -13.11
C HIS A 125 -18.36 -13.90 -14.42
N HIS A 126 -18.51 -12.61 -14.70
CA HIS A 126 -19.26 -12.18 -15.86
C HIS A 126 -18.54 -12.64 -17.14
N PRO A 127 -19.21 -13.35 -18.07
CA PRO A 127 -18.54 -13.99 -19.21
C PRO A 127 -17.91 -12.99 -20.20
N CYS A 128 -18.35 -11.73 -20.19
CA CYS A 128 -17.72 -10.67 -20.99
C CYS A 128 -16.32 -10.31 -20.48
N LEU A 129 -16.05 -10.45 -19.18
CA LEU A 129 -14.80 -10.02 -18.56
C LEU A 129 -13.71 -11.06 -18.85
N LYS A 130 -12.71 -10.70 -19.65
CA LYS A 130 -11.66 -11.61 -20.11
C LYS A 130 -10.38 -11.51 -19.28
N THR A 131 -10.09 -10.34 -18.72
CA THR A 131 -8.90 -10.12 -17.89
C THR A 131 -9.02 -8.81 -17.09
N ILE A 132 -8.23 -8.68 -16.02
CA ILE A 132 -8.12 -7.48 -15.20
C ILE A 132 -6.66 -7.08 -14.99
N CYS A 133 -6.40 -5.79 -14.83
CA CYS A 133 -5.10 -5.19 -14.55
C CYS A 133 -5.11 -4.33 -13.25
N PRO A 134 -5.31 -4.92 -12.06
CA PRO A 134 -5.37 -4.17 -10.80
C PRO A 134 -3.99 -3.71 -10.34
N ALA A 135 -3.86 -2.41 -10.03
CA ALA A 135 -2.63 -1.82 -9.52
C ALA A 135 -2.82 -1.25 -8.10
N MET A 136 -1.85 -1.45 -7.20
CA MET A 136 -1.80 -0.86 -5.85
C MET A 136 -3.11 -1.04 -5.08
N ILE A 137 -3.45 -2.30 -4.77
CA ILE A 137 -4.76 -2.72 -4.25
C ILE A 137 -4.66 -3.30 -2.85
N ALA A 138 -5.82 -3.41 -2.19
CA ALA A 138 -6.00 -4.27 -1.02
C ALA A 138 -6.72 -5.57 -1.41
N TRP A 139 -6.28 -6.71 -0.88
CA TRP A 139 -7.02 -7.97 -1.01
C TRP A 139 -7.92 -8.21 0.21
N ASP A 140 -7.40 -7.87 1.37
CA ASP A 140 -8.11 -7.70 2.64
C ASP A 140 -8.13 -6.20 2.99
N LEU A 141 -9.31 -5.58 3.02
CA LEU A 141 -9.42 -4.13 3.24
C LEU A 141 -8.87 -3.68 4.60
N TYR A 142 -9.04 -4.50 5.64
CA TYR A 142 -8.58 -4.16 6.97
C TYR A 142 -7.05 -4.21 7.02
N GLN A 143 -6.46 -5.32 6.61
CA GLN A 143 -5.01 -5.57 6.78
C GLN A 143 -4.13 -4.95 5.69
N ASP A 144 -4.71 -4.67 4.52
CA ASP A 144 -3.94 -4.20 3.37
C ASP A 144 -4.07 -2.70 3.11
N TRP A 145 -5.04 -2.04 3.75
CA TRP A 145 -5.33 -0.62 3.53
C TRP A 145 -5.52 0.14 4.85
N ALA A 146 -6.53 -0.23 5.63
CA ALA A 146 -6.94 0.55 6.79
C ALA A 146 -5.92 0.45 7.94
N TYR A 147 -5.38 -0.73 8.16
CA TYR A 147 -4.45 -1.05 9.24
C TYR A 147 -3.22 -1.78 8.71
N GLU A 148 -2.08 -1.58 9.35
CA GLU A 148 -0.84 -2.33 9.14
C GLU A 148 -0.45 -2.99 10.47
N ASN A 149 -0.40 -4.32 10.51
CA ASN A 149 -0.06 -5.09 11.72
C ASN A 149 -0.85 -4.63 12.98
N GLY A 150 -2.12 -4.28 12.81
CA GLY A 150 -3.02 -3.83 13.89
C GLY A 150 -2.99 -2.32 14.18
N ALA A 151 -2.08 -1.55 13.58
CA ALA A 151 -2.02 -0.10 13.73
C ALA A 151 -2.75 0.62 12.60
N PHE A 152 -3.54 1.64 12.94
CA PHE A 152 -4.30 2.41 11.97
C PHE A 152 -3.37 3.31 11.14
N CYS A 153 -3.45 3.22 9.80
CA CYS A 153 -2.65 4.02 8.86
C CYS A 153 -3.14 5.48 8.82
N LEU A 154 -2.94 6.21 9.91
CA LEU A 154 -3.52 7.52 10.23
C LEU A 154 -3.40 8.53 9.09
N GLN A 155 -2.17 8.88 8.70
CA GLN A 155 -1.94 9.94 7.70
C GLN A 155 -2.62 9.62 6.36
N ASN A 156 -2.46 8.39 5.86
CA ASN A 156 -3.01 7.97 4.57
C ASN A 156 -4.54 7.95 4.60
N ASN A 157 -5.13 7.37 5.64
CA ASN A 157 -6.58 7.23 5.75
C ASN A 157 -7.26 8.59 5.95
N LEU A 158 -6.69 9.45 6.80
CA LEU A 158 -7.25 10.77 7.05
C LEU A 158 -7.13 11.67 5.82
N GLY A 159 -5.97 11.67 5.15
CA GLY A 159 -5.77 12.43 3.90
C GLY A 159 -6.78 12.02 2.82
N TRP A 160 -7.00 10.71 2.65
CA TRP A 160 -7.97 10.21 1.68
C TRP A 160 -9.43 10.52 2.08
N ALA A 161 -9.77 10.43 3.36
CA ALA A 161 -11.07 10.81 3.89
C ALA A 161 -11.39 12.28 3.61
N LEU A 162 -10.44 13.18 3.86
CA LEU A 162 -10.59 14.61 3.61
C LEU A 162 -10.75 14.91 2.12
N GLN A 163 -10.01 14.21 1.25
CA GLN A 163 -10.18 14.31 -0.20
C GLN A 163 -11.59 13.88 -0.64
N LEU A 164 -12.04 12.69 -0.24
CA LEU A 164 -13.37 12.19 -0.62
C LEU A 164 -14.49 13.06 -0.07
N ALA A 165 -14.36 13.55 1.16
CA ALA A 165 -15.31 14.46 1.78
C ALA A 165 -15.40 15.79 1.00
N ALA A 166 -14.26 16.37 0.61
CA ALA A 166 -14.22 17.59 -0.20
C ALA A 166 -14.92 17.36 -1.55
N ASP A 167 -14.61 16.26 -2.24
CA ASP A 167 -15.28 15.90 -3.48
C ASP A 167 -16.79 15.69 -3.32
N SER A 168 -17.24 15.11 -2.20
CA SER A 168 -18.67 14.96 -1.89
C SER A 168 -19.34 16.32 -1.68
N ALA A 169 -18.69 17.25 -0.99
CA ALA A 169 -19.18 18.63 -0.85
C ALA A 169 -19.27 19.32 -2.22
N LYS A 170 -18.27 19.12 -3.09
CA LYS A 170 -18.29 19.61 -4.47
C LYS A 170 -19.44 19.02 -5.29
N HIS A 171 -19.70 17.72 -5.16
CA HIS A 171 -20.83 17.04 -5.81
C HIS A 171 -22.18 17.65 -5.39
N ARG A 172 -22.34 17.95 -4.09
CA ARG A 172 -23.52 18.65 -3.54
C ARG A 172 -23.57 20.15 -3.84
N ARG A 173 -22.56 20.70 -4.55
CA ARG A 173 -22.39 22.14 -4.82
C ARG A 173 -22.27 23.01 -3.55
N ASP A 174 -21.77 22.42 -2.46
CA ASP A 174 -21.47 23.12 -1.22
C ASP A 174 -20.03 23.65 -1.23
N GLY A 175 -19.87 24.86 -1.76
CA GLY A 175 -18.56 25.50 -1.90
C GLY A 175 -17.90 25.87 -0.56
N ALA A 176 -18.70 26.15 0.48
CA ALA A 176 -18.17 26.55 1.78
C ALA A 176 -17.53 25.36 2.49
N THR A 177 -18.24 24.23 2.56
CA THR A 177 -17.72 22.98 3.14
C THR A 177 -16.52 22.46 2.34
N PHE A 178 -16.57 22.53 1.01
CA PHE A 178 -15.44 22.18 0.15
C PHE A 178 -14.16 22.95 0.51
N GLN A 179 -14.24 24.27 0.67
CA GLN A 179 -13.08 25.10 1.03
C GLN A 179 -12.53 24.78 2.42
N GLN A 180 -13.40 24.46 3.39
CA GLN A 180 -12.98 24.09 4.73
C GLN A 180 -12.25 22.75 4.73
N LEU A 181 -12.81 21.73 4.08
CA LEU A 181 -12.19 20.41 3.94
C LEU A 181 -10.87 20.47 3.17
N MET A 182 -10.77 21.29 2.12
CA MET A 182 -9.52 21.50 1.39
C MET A 182 -8.42 22.15 2.24
N ARG A 183 -8.77 23.07 3.15
CA ARG A 183 -7.80 23.63 4.11
C ARG A 183 -7.36 22.56 5.10
N LEU A 184 -8.32 21.83 5.67
CA LEU A 184 -8.06 20.76 6.62
C LEU A 184 -7.13 19.68 6.01
N ALA A 185 -7.36 19.27 4.76
CA ALA A 185 -6.53 18.31 4.03
C ALA A 185 -5.06 18.76 3.85
N ARG A 186 -4.80 20.07 3.84
CA ARG A 186 -3.46 20.63 3.57
C ARG A 186 -2.69 21.02 4.82
N SER A 187 -3.38 21.28 5.92
CA SER A 187 -2.79 21.83 7.14
C SER A 187 -3.39 21.21 8.39
N TYR A 188 -3.72 19.91 8.35
CA TYR A 188 -4.26 19.25 9.54
C TYR A 188 -3.25 19.34 10.68
N ASP A 189 -3.74 19.79 11.83
CA ASP A 189 -2.99 19.87 13.07
C ASP A 189 -3.43 18.73 13.97
N PHE A 190 -2.46 17.94 14.42
CA PHE A 190 -2.69 16.81 15.32
C PHE A 190 -2.68 17.22 16.79
N SER A 191 -2.90 18.50 17.10
CA SER A 191 -2.97 19.05 18.45
C SER A 191 -4.37 19.06 19.08
N ASP A 192 -5.38 18.58 18.35
CA ASP A 192 -6.76 18.43 18.83
C ASP A 192 -6.83 17.51 20.08
N VAL A 193 -7.96 17.58 20.81
CA VAL A 193 -8.19 16.77 22.03
C VAL A 193 -7.91 15.30 21.76
N GLN A 194 -8.41 14.77 20.63
CA GLN A 194 -8.09 13.44 20.12
C GLN A 194 -7.41 13.61 18.74
N PRO A 195 -6.07 13.51 18.65
CA PRO A 195 -5.32 13.81 17.43
C PRO A 195 -5.74 13.02 16.18
N ALA A 196 -6.32 11.84 16.35
CA ALA A 196 -6.76 11.00 15.23
C ALA A 196 -8.22 11.25 14.81
N ILE A 197 -8.97 12.08 15.53
CA ILE A 197 -10.39 12.36 15.28
C ILE A 197 -10.54 13.88 15.10
N PRO A 198 -10.45 14.39 13.87
CA PRO A 198 -10.68 15.81 13.64
C PRO A 198 -12.13 16.15 13.96
N ASP A 199 -12.37 17.00 14.96
CA ASP A 199 -13.73 17.49 15.31
C ASP A 199 -14.43 18.05 14.07
N ARG A 200 -13.67 18.81 13.27
CA ARG A 200 -14.14 19.40 12.01
C ARG A 200 -14.52 18.40 10.94
N LEU A 201 -13.90 17.21 10.91
CA LEU A 201 -14.31 16.18 9.94
C LEU A 201 -15.70 15.65 10.29
N GLY A 202 -15.98 15.42 11.57
CA GLY A 202 -17.30 14.97 12.04
C GLY A 202 -18.40 16.01 11.76
N GLU A 203 -18.08 17.30 11.92
CA GLU A 203 -19.02 18.39 11.60
C GLU A 203 -19.28 18.52 10.08
N LEU A 204 -18.24 18.46 9.27
CA LEU A 204 -18.30 18.77 7.83
C LEU A 204 -18.65 17.57 6.95
N ALA A 205 -18.36 16.36 7.43
CA ALA A 205 -18.58 15.11 6.70
C ALA A 205 -18.88 13.95 7.67
N PRO A 206 -20.02 13.98 8.39
CA PRO A 206 -20.39 12.95 9.36
C PRO A 206 -20.48 11.54 8.74
N ASP A 207 -20.78 11.45 7.44
CA ASP A 207 -20.89 10.18 6.71
C ASP A 207 -19.54 9.69 6.14
N SER A 208 -18.42 10.30 6.54
CA SER A 208 -17.10 9.87 6.10
C SER A 208 -16.82 8.43 6.53
N PHE A 209 -16.31 7.61 5.59
CA PHE A 209 -15.88 6.23 5.88
C PHE A 209 -14.86 6.18 7.03
N TYR A 210 -14.12 7.26 7.24
CA TYR A 210 -13.10 7.36 8.29
C TYR A 210 -13.67 7.07 9.68
N HIS A 211 -14.87 7.59 9.99
CA HIS A 211 -15.53 7.36 11.28
C HIS A 211 -15.90 5.88 11.47
N GLN A 212 -16.27 5.19 10.39
CA GLN A 212 -16.51 3.75 10.42
C GLN A 212 -15.20 3.00 10.62
N TRP A 213 -14.15 3.35 9.89
CA TRP A 213 -12.86 2.65 9.96
C TRP A 213 -12.23 2.71 11.35
N ILE A 214 -12.28 3.86 12.02
CA ILE A 214 -11.72 3.98 13.38
C ILE A 214 -12.55 3.23 14.43
N SER A 215 -13.88 3.13 14.25
CA SER A 215 -14.81 2.58 15.24
C SER A 215 -15.06 1.08 15.12
N GLN A 216 -14.94 0.52 13.92
CA GLN A 216 -15.21 -0.89 13.67
C GLN A 216 -14.11 -1.79 14.24
N PRO A 217 -14.43 -2.80 15.05
CA PRO A 217 -13.43 -3.77 15.50
C PRO A 217 -12.94 -4.64 14.32
N PRO A 218 -11.75 -5.24 14.40
CA PRO A 218 -11.15 -6.02 13.30
C PRO A 218 -12.05 -7.17 12.78
N GLU A 219 -12.78 -7.81 13.68
CA GLU A 219 -13.68 -8.93 13.41
C GLU A 219 -15.03 -8.51 12.80
N ALA A 220 -15.31 -7.21 12.69
CA ALA A 220 -16.60 -6.73 12.21
C ALA A 220 -16.88 -7.20 10.77
N ASP A 221 -18.15 -7.58 10.55
CA ASP A 221 -18.71 -7.88 9.24
C ASP A 221 -18.47 -6.76 8.23
N TYR A 222 -18.37 -5.51 8.69
CA TYR A 222 -18.04 -4.35 7.86
C TYR A 222 -16.80 -4.59 6.99
N TRP A 223 -15.72 -5.10 7.58
CA TRP A 223 -14.45 -5.38 6.90
C TRP A 223 -14.60 -6.57 5.96
N GLN A 224 -15.14 -7.68 6.48
CA GLN A 224 -15.27 -8.91 5.70
C GLN A 224 -16.10 -8.68 4.43
N TRP A 225 -17.24 -8.00 4.53
CA TRP A 225 -18.08 -7.69 3.37
C TRP A 225 -17.45 -6.68 2.41
N ARG A 226 -16.43 -5.92 2.81
CA ARG A 226 -15.73 -4.97 1.95
C ARG A 226 -14.33 -5.43 1.56
N SER A 227 -13.95 -6.68 1.84
CA SER A 227 -12.70 -7.26 1.39
C SER A 227 -12.91 -8.07 0.10
N PRO A 228 -12.12 -7.81 -0.97
CA PRO A 228 -12.13 -8.64 -2.18
C PRO A 228 -11.97 -10.12 -1.92
N ASP A 229 -11.12 -10.52 -0.97
CA ASP A 229 -10.91 -11.93 -0.58
C ASP A 229 -12.22 -12.64 -0.27
N LYS A 230 -13.04 -12.06 0.61
CA LYS A 230 -14.32 -12.65 0.98
C LYS A 230 -15.29 -12.69 -0.19
N ARG A 231 -15.29 -11.66 -1.05
CA ARG A 231 -16.17 -11.58 -2.23
C ARG A 231 -15.81 -12.62 -3.28
N TRP A 232 -14.53 -12.98 -3.42
CA TRP A 232 -14.08 -14.05 -4.31
C TRP A 232 -14.30 -15.44 -3.70
N GLN A 233 -14.07 -15.63 -2.39
CA GLN A 233 -14.30 -16.91 -1.71
C GLN A 233 -15.76 -17.38 -1.74
N ILE A 234 -16.72 -16.46 -1.77
CA ILE A 234 -18.15 -16.81 -1.87
C ILE A 234 -18.47 -17.48 -3.22
N ARG A 235 -17.60 -17.38 -4.22
CA ARG A 235 -17.94 -17.76 -5.59
C ARG A 235 -16.80 -18.55 -6.23
N GLU A 236 -16.97 -19.88 -6.24
CA GLU A 236 -15.97 -20.79 -6.78
C GLU A 236 -15.74 -20.53 -8.28
N LYS A 237 -14.47 -20.28 -8.62
CA LYS A 237 -13.86 -20.17 -9.96
C LYS A 237 -13.93 -18.82 -10.67
N VAL A 238 -13.23 -17.81 -10.14
CA VAL A 238 -12.72 -16.74 -11.01
C VAL A 238 -11.52 -17.33 -11.74
N ASP A 239 -11.61 -17.46 -13.07
CA ASP A 239 -10.57 -18.06 -13.91
C ASP A 239 -10.25 -17.14 -15.10
N ILE A 240 -9.93 -15.88 -14.78
CA ILE A 240 -9.45 -14.91 -15.75
C ILE A 240 -8.00 -14.53 -15.43
N PRO A 241 -7.16 -14.31 -16.46
CA PRO A 241 -5.80 -13.83 -16.28
C PRO A 241 -5.75 -12.49 -15.54
N VAL A 242 -4.76 -12.30 -14.67
CA VAL A 242 -4.57 -11.06 -13.88
C VAL A 242 -3.17 -10.49 -14.07
N LEU A 243 -3.07 -9.24 -14.51
CA LEU A 243 -1.82 -8.46 -14.50
C LEU A 243 -1.81 -7.49 -13.31
N GLN A 244 -1.01 -7.79 -12.31
CA GLN A 244 -0.89 -6.98 -11.11
C GLN A 244 0.27 -5.99 -11.23
N ILE A 245 0.07 -4.78 -10.72
CA ILE A 245 1.10 -3.73 -10.69
C ILE A 245 1.23 -3.22 -9.25
N GLY A 246 2.45 -3.20 -8.72
CA GLY A 246 2.78 -2.67 -7.40
C GLY A 246 3.95 -1.71 -7.45
N GLY A 247 4.21 -1.05 -6.32
CA GLY A 247 5.41 -0.24 -6.10
C GLY A 247 6.04 -0.60 -4.76
N TRP A 248 7.37 -0.68 -4.68
CA TRP A 248 8.06 -1.02 -3.41
C TRP A 248 7.70 -0.07 -2.27
N PHE A 249 7.48 1.20 -2.59
CA PHE A 249 7.16 2.24 -1.62
C PHE A 249 5.66 2.58 -1.58
N ASP A 250 4.83 1.79 -2.25
CA ASP A 250 3.37 1.93 -2.18
C ASP A 250 2.84 1.23 -0.91
N PRO A 251 2.02 1.90 -0.07
CA PRO A 251 1.54 1.33 1.18
C PRO A 251 0.59 0.15 0.99
N HIS A 252 0.03 -0.03 -0.23
CA HIS A 252 -0.90 -1.10 -0.55
C HIS A 252 -0.23 -2.34 -1.17
N LEU A 253 1.08 -2.34 -1.41
CA LEU A 253 1.80 -3.48 -2.03
C LEU A 253 1.49 -4.83 -1.36
N ARG A 254 1.27 -4.84 -0.04
CA ARG A 254 0.90 -6.05 0.70
C ARG A 254 -0.37 -6.72 0.14
N GLY A 255 -1.35 -5.95 -0.31
CA GLY A 255 -2.56 -6.48 -0.92
C GLY A 255 -2.30 -7.11 -2.27
N ASN A 256 -1.43 -6.51 -3.10
CA ASN A 256 -0.95 -7.16 -4.33
C ASN A 256 -0.26 -8.51 -4.03
N LEU A 257 0.59 -8.57 -3.00
CA LEU A 257 1.26 -9.83 -2.64
C LEU A 257 0.29 -10.89 -2.12
N ARG A 258 -0.70 -10.52 -1.32
CA ARG A 258 -1.75 -11.43 -0.85
C ARG A 258 -2.61 -11.93 -2.01
N LEU A 259 -3.03 -11.05 -2.92
CA LEU A 259 -3.72 -11.44 -4.15
C LEU A 259 -2.85 -12.42 -4.97
N TYR A 260 -1.56 -12.12 -5.17
CA TYR A 260 -0.65 -13.00 -5.89
C TYR A 260 -0.59 -14.41 -5.29
N GLN A 261 -0.47 -14.52 -3.97
CA GLN A 261 -0.49 -15.80 -3.26
C GLN A 261 -1.83 -16.52 -3.40
N ALA A 262 -2.95 -15.81 -3.28
CA ALA A 262 -4.29 -16.36 -3.44
C ALA A 262 -4.50 -16.93 -4.85
N LEU A 263 -4.19 -16.15 -5.89
CA LEU A 263 -4.31 -16.59 -7.29
C LEU A 263 -3.40 -17.79 -7.58
N LYS A 264 -2.18 -17.80 -7.03
CA LYS A 264 -1.23 -18.91 -7.19
C LYS A 264 -1.76 -20.21 -6.60
N LYS A 265 -2.37 -20.15 -5.41
CA LYS A 265 -2.99 -21.31 -4.74
C LYS A 265 -4.10 -21.95 -5.60
N HIS A 266 -4.79 -21.14 -6.39
CA HIS A 266 -5.86 -21.59 -7.29
C HIS A 266 -5.40 -21.87 -8.73
N GLY A 267 -4.10 -21.74 -9.03
CA GLY A 267 -3.56 -21.98 -10.37
C GLY A 267 -3.99 -20.95 -11.42
N ILE A 268 -4.46 -19.77 -11.00
CA ILE A 268 -4.93 -18.72 -11.92
C ILE A 268 -3.72 -18.07 -12.61
N LYS A 269 -3.80 -17.89 -13.93
CA LYS A 269 -2.75 -17.24 -14.72
C LYS A 269 -2.58 -15.80 -14.24
N GLN A 270 -1.36 -15.44 -13.87
CA GLN A 270 -1.07 -14.11 -13.36
C GLN A 270 0.36 -13.67 -13.65
N LYS A 271 0.54 -12.35 -13.64
CA LYS A 271 1.84 -11.68 -13.66
C LYS A 271 1.81 -10.55 -12.64
N LEU A 272 2.89 -10.37 -11.88
CA LEU A 272 3.06 -9.25 -10.95
C LEU A 272 4.30 -8.46 -11.33
N VAL A 273 4.12 -7.16 -11.55
CA VAL A 273 5.20 -6.20 -11.80
C VAL A 273 5.31 -5.26 -10.61
N VAL A 274 6.49 -5.13 -10.02
CA VAL A 274 6.75 -4.22 -8.90
C VAL A 274 7.91 -3.30 -9.23
N GLY A 275 7.58 -2.02 -9.47
CA GLY A 275 8.56 -0.97 -9.75
C GLY A 275 9.04 -0.22 -8.51
N PRO A 276 10.01 0.68 -8.65
CA PRO A 276 10.56 1.48 -7.55
C PRO A 276 9.68 2.70 -7.22
N TRP A 277 8.36 2.50 -7.24
CA TRP A 277 7.38 3.58 -7.16
C TRP A 277 6.74 3.66 -5.77
N GLY A 278 6.30 4.86 -5.40
CA GLY A 278 5.28 5.06 -4.36
C GLY A 278 3.87 4.96 -4.96
N HIS A 279 2.84 5.39 -4.22
CA HIS A 279 1.46 5.37 -4.72
C HIS A 279 1.32 6.14 -6.04
N PHE A 280 1.98 7.30 -6.11
CA PHE A 280 2.29 8.06 -7.33
C PHE A 280 3.37 9.10 -6.98
N PRO A 281 4.18 9.57 -7.94
CA PRO A 281 4.20 9.22 -9.37
C PRO A 281 4.98 7.93 -9.67
N TRP A 282 4.78 7.36 -10.87
CA TRP A 282 5.51 6.17 -11.35
C TRP A 282 6.62 6.55 -12.34
N GLY A 283 7.54 7.39 -11.87
CA GLY A 283 8.64 7.96 -12.65
C GLY A 283 9.99 7.26 -12.43
N SER A 284 11.07 7.96 -12.77
CA SER A 284 12.44 7.47 -12.63
C SER A 284 12.98 7.49 -11.19
N GLY A 285 12.26 8.04 -10.23
CA GLY A 285 12.75 8.23 -8.86
C GLY A 285 11.66 8.16 -7.82
N ALA A 286 12.05 7.81 -6.59
CA ALA A 286 11.22 7.84 -5.39
C ALA A 286 12.09 8.20 -4.19
N GLY A 287 11.58 9.04 -3.29
CA GLY A 287 12.34 9.61 -2.20
C GLY A 287 13.43 10.55 -2.73
N GLU A 288 14.68 10.28 -2.36
CA GLU A 288 15.87 11.01 -2.83
C GLU A 288 16.63 10.26 -3.92
N GLN A 289 16.16 9.08 -4.32
CA GLN A 289 16.85 8.22 -5.27
C GLN A 289 16.34 8.40 -6.69
N ASN A 290 17.28 8.44 -7.63
CA ASN A 290 17.04 8.30 -9.07
C ASN A 290 17.47 6.90 -9.52
N TYR A 291 16.53 6.14 -10.06
CA TYR A 291 16.67 4.78 -10.55
C TYR A 291 16.87 4.70 -12.07
N GLY A 292 16.91 5.86 -12.76
CA GLY A 292 17.17 5.97 -14.19
C GLY A 292 15.96 5.67 -15.07
N ASP A 293 16.16 5.73 -16.39
CA ASP A 293 15.07 5.64 -17.37
C ASP A 293 14.33 4.30 -17.34
N SER A 294 15.02 3.22 -16.96
CA SER A 294 14.41 1.88 -16.86
C SER A 294 13.34 1.76 -15.76
N ALA A 295 13.34 2.70 -14.80
CA ALA A 295 12.34 2.78 -13.74
C ALA A 295 11.08 3.55 -14.15
N ILE A 296 11.13 4.35 -15.23
CA ILE A 296 9.95 5.07 -15.73
C ILE A 296 8.90 4.04 -16.14
N SER A 297 7.68 4.20 -15.65
CA SER A 297 6.58 3.25 -15.92
C SER A 297 6.39 3.01 -17.41
N ALA A 298 6.55 1.75 -17.81
CA ALA A 298 6.14 1.23 -19.12
C ALA A 298 4.76 0.54 -19.06
N MET A 299 4.00 0.75 -17.97
CA MET A 299 2.80 -0.03 -17.68
C MET A 299 1.70 0.13 -18.74
N ASP A 300 1.60 1.28 -19.40
CA ASP A 300 0.64 1.45 -20.50
C ASP A 300 0.93 0.51 -21.67
N ARG A 301 2.20 0.33 -22.02
CA ARG A 301 2.61 -0.58 -23.11
C ARG A 301 2.47 -2.04 -22.70
N LEU A 302 2.75 -2.36 -21.44
CA LEU A 302 2.56 -3.71 -20.91
C LEU A 302 1.07 -4.08 -20.85
N GLN A 303 0.22 -3.17 -20.36
CA GLN A 303 -1.23 -3.33 -20.37
C GLN A 303 -1.76 -3.50 -21.80
N LEU A 304 -1.30 -2.69 -22.75
CA LEU A 304 -1.65 -2.87 -24.17
C LEU A 304 -1.29 -4.27 -24.69
N ALA A 305 -0.05 -4.72 -24.49
CA ALA A 305 0.38 -6.04 -24.93
C ALA A 305 -0.42 -7.16 -24.26
N TRP A 306 -0.78 -6.99 -22.99
CA TRP A 306 -1.63 -7.91 -22.23
C TRP A 306 -3.05 -7.97 -22.78
N PHE A 307 -3.66 -6.81 -23.04
CA PHE A 307 -4.99 -6.72 -23.62
C PHE A 307 -5.03 -7.25 -25.06
N ASP A 308 -4.02 -6.99 -25.88
CA ASP A 308 -3.93 -7.50 -27.25
C ASP A 308 -3.93 -9.04 -27.23
N HIS A 309 -3.22 -9.64 -26.27
CA HIS A 309 -3.19 -11.09 -26.10
C HIS A 309 -4.55 -11.67 -25.71
N PHE A 310 -5.16 -11.17 -24.64
CA PHE A 310 -6.37 -11.79 -24.08
C PHE A 310 -7.69 -11.35 -24.72
N LEU A 311 -7.73 -10.19 -25.38
CA LEU A 311 -8.93 -9.70 -26.06
C LEU A 311 -8.88 -9.89 -27.58
N LYS A 312 -7.69 -9.85 -28.20
CA LYS A 312 -7.55 -9.91 -29.66
C LYS A 312 -6.80 -11.14 -30.18
N GLY A 313 -6.18 -11.94 -29.29
CA GLY A 313 -5.33 -13.06 -29.69
C GLY A 313 -4.04 -12.64 -30.41
N GLN A 314 -3.54 -11.43 -30.11
CA GLN A 314 -2.36 -10.82 -30.73
C GLN A 314 -1.26 -10.53 -29.70
N GLY A 315 -0.04 -10.18 -30.13
CA GLY A 315 1.03 -9.82 -29.20
C GLY A 315 1.73 -11.01 -28.53
N PRO A 316 2.53 -10.77 -27.49
CA PRO A 316 3.39 -11.79 -26.90
C PRO A 316 2.63 -12.80 -26.03
N HIS A 317 3.22 -13.98 -25.86
CA HIS A 317 2.80 -14.95 -24.84
C HIS A 317 3.43 -14.60 -23.48
N PHE A 318 2.68 -14.82 -22.39
CA PHE A 318 3.09 -14.44 -21.02
C PHE A 318 3.44 -15.65 -20.14
N ASP A 319 4.23 -16.61 -20.68
CA ASP A 319 4.40 -17.92 -20.04
C ASP A 319 5.76 -18.15 -19.34
N SER A 320 6.69 -17.19 -19.40
CA SER A 320 8.07 -17.37 -18.90
C SER A 320 8.32 -16.83 -17.49
N ALA A 321 8.01 -15.55 -17.22
CA ALA A 321 8.23 -14.91 -15.91
C ALA A 321 6.93 -14.36 -15.34
N SER A 322 6.56 -14.84 -14.15
CA SER A 322 5.38 -14.42 -13.39
C SER A 322 5.66 -13.18 -12.53
N LEU A 323 6.93 -12.91 -12.21
CA LEU A 323 7.38 -11.77 -11.42
C LEU A 323 8.36 -10.91 -12.22
N GLU A 324 8.09 -9.60 -12.28
CA GLU A 324 9.05 -8.59 -12.75
C GLU A 324 9.30 -7.60 -11.62
N LEU A 325 10.49 -7.64 -11.04
CA LEU A 325 10.82 -6.96 -9.79
C LEU A 325 11.95 -5.99 -10.03
N PHE A 326 11.75 -4.70 -9.80
CA PHE A 326 12.84 -3.73 -9.93
C PHE A 326 13.79 -3.83 -8.73
N ASP A 327 15.04 -4.20 -8.94
CA ASP A 327 16.05 -4.19 -7.89
C ASP A 327 16.55 -2.76 -7.65
N LEU A 328 16.27 -2.23 -6.46
CA LEU A 328 16.57 -0.85 -6.08
C LEU A 328 18.07 -0.54 -6.01
N GLY A 329 18.90 -1.55 -5.73
CA GLY A 329 20.33 -1.39 -5.50
C GLY A 329 21.13 -1.36 -6.80
N ILE A 330 20.96 -2.39 -7.64
CA ILE A 330 21.59 -2.43 -8.97
C ILE A 330 20.82 -1.63 -10.04
N LYS A 331 19.61 -1.14 -9.70
CA LYS A 331 18.75 -0.31 -10.55
C LYS A 331 18.35 -0.99 -11.85
N GLN A 332 17.96 -2.26 -11.76
CA GLN A 332 17.62 -3.12 -12.91
C GLN A 332 16.42 -4.01 -12.61
N TRP A 333 15.66 -4.37 -13.64
CA TRP A 333 14.58 -5.35 -13.52
C TRP A 333 15.12 -6.77 -13.39
N ARG A 334 14.58 -7.52 -12.44
CA ARG A 334 14.74 -8.96 -12.27
C ARG A 334 13.48 -9.68 -12.75
N TYR A 335 13.66 -10.79 -13.43
CA TYR A 335 12.58 -11.61 -13.98
C TYR A 335 12.62 -12.98 -13.30
N LEU A 336 11.59 -13.30 -12.51
CA LEU A 336 11.53 -14.53 -11.72
C LEU A 336 10.26 -15.32 -12.04
N THR A 337 10.32 -16.63 -11.88
CA THR A 337 9.16 -17.53 -11.95
C THR A 337 8.44 -17.66 -10.61
N ASP A 338 9.14 -17.36 -9.51
CA ASP A 338 8.59 -17.44 -8.16
C ASP A 338 9.40 -16.58 -7.18
N TRP A 339 8.83 -16.35 -6.00
CA TRP A 339 9.53 -15.68 -4.90
C TRP A 339 10.68 -16.55 -4.37
N PRO A 340 11.78 -15.94 -3.89
CA PRO A 340 12.89 -16.69 -3.32
C PRO A 340 12.45 -17.48 -2.08
N SER A 341 12.98 -18.70 -1.94
CA SER A 341 12.75 -19.54 -0.76
C SER A 341 13.86 -19.46 0.28
N THR A 342 15.02 -18.94 -0.09
CA THR A 342 16.20 -18.83 0.79
C THR A 342 15.98 -17.73 1.82
N GLN A 343 16.39 -17.99 3.06
CA GLN A 343 16.29 -17.04 4.15
C GLN A 343 17.60 -17.00 4.94
N GLN A 344 17.99 -15.79 5.34
CA GLN A 344 19.15 -15.55 6.20
C GLN A 344 18.71 -14.80 7.46
N SER A 345 19.20 -15.24 8.61
CA SER A 345 18.94 -14.58 9.90
C SER A 345 20.12 -13.69 10.30
N TRP A 346 19.80 -12.54 10.89
CA TRP A 346 20.73 -11.57 11.46
C TRP A 346 20.27 -11.21 12.87
N PHE A 347 21.12 -11.43 13.87
CA PHE A 347 20.81 -11.31 15.29
C PHE A 347 21.19 -9.92 15.82
N LEU A 348 20.30 -9.35 16.64
CA LEU A 348 20.50 -8.07 17.31
C LEU A 348 21.31 -8.32 18.60
N GLN A 349 22.46 -7.67 18.71
CA GLN A 349 23.34 -7.77 19.88
C GLN A 349 23.33 -6.46 20.66
N CYS A 350 22.70 -6.49 21.85
CA CYS A 350 22.59 -5.31 22.68
C CYS A 350 23.92 -4.92 23.32
N SER A 351 24.21 -3.62 23.32
CA SER A 351 25.37 -3.01 23.99
C SER A 351 24.98 -2.27 25.28
N GLY A 352 23.68 -1.97 25.45
CA GLY A 352 23.17 -1.09 26.50
C GLY A 352 23.25 0.39 26.11
N LEU A 353 23.87 0.69 24.97
CA LEU A 353 24.11 2.04 24.45
C LEU A 353 23.53 2.20 23.03
N GLY A 354 22.64 1.31 22.60
CA GLY A 354 22.13 1.29 21.23
C GLY A 354 21.42 2.58 20.77
N THR A 355 20.98 3.45 21.69
CA THR A 355 20.39 4.77 21.40
C THR A 355 21.40 5.91 21.28
N THR A 356 22.66 5.70 21.65
CA THR A 356 23.70 6.76 21.66
C THR A 356 24.93 6.41 20.85
N GLN A 357 25.36 5.15 20.88
CA GLN A 357 26.53 4.65 20.14
C GLN A 357 26.16 3.62 19.08
N GLY A 358 24.91 3.13 19.10
CA GLY A 358 24.48 2.00 18.31
C GLY A 358 24.91 0.66 18.92
N SER A 359 24.26 -0.38 18.44
CA SER A 359 24.48 -1.78 18.79
C SER A 359 24.81 -2.59 17.53
N ALA A 360 25.17 -3.86 17.68
CA ALA A 360 25.63 -4.67 16.56
C ALA A 360 24.51 -5.55 15.95
N LEU A 361 24.57 -5.75 14.64
CA LEU A 361 23.75 -6.70 13.89
C LEU A 361 24.68 -7.74 13.23
N THR A 362 24.51 -9.03 13.52
CA THR A 362 25.45 -10.06 13.02
C THR A 362 24.71 -11.26 12.41
N PRO A 363 25.22 -11.89 11.35
CA PRO A 363 24.67 -13.16 10.86
C PRO A 363 25.07 -14.35 11.77
N GLU A 364 26.02 -14.16 12.69
CA GLU A 364 26.48 -15.20 13.60
C GLU A 364 25.50 -15.38 14.76
N VAL A 365 25.19 -16.65 15.07
CA VAL A 365 24.36 -17.00 16.22
C VAL A 365 25.12 -16.63 17.51
N PRO A 366 24.54 -15.80 18.41
CA PRO A 366 25.18 -15.46 19.67
C PRO A 366 25.52 -16.72 20.49
N ALA A 367 26.76 -16.80 20.99
CA ALA A 367 27.20 -17.92 21.82
C ALA A 367 26.49 -17.91 23.19
N GLN A 368 25.78 -19.01 23.52
CA GLN A 368 25.03 -19.15 24.79
C GLN A 368 25.91 -19.11 26.05
N GLU A 369 27.22 -19.38 25.94
CA GLU A 369 28.10 -19.63 27.08
C GLU A 369 28.85 -18.39 27.61
N LYS A 370 28.60 -17.17 27.08
CA LYS A 370 29.46 -15.99 27.34
C LYS A 370 28.79 -14.71 27.88
N LEU A 371 27.53 -14.75 28.32
CA LEU A 371 26.91 -13.56 28.92
C LEU A 371 26.91 -13.67 30.44
N THR A 372 27.96 -13.15 31.08
CA THR A 372 28.02 -12.98 32.54
C THR A 372 27.13 -11.83 33.03
N GLU A 373 26.69 -10.93 32.15
CA GLU A 373 25.71 -9.87 32.43
C GLU A 373 24.69 -9.77 31.29
N VAL A 374 23.41 -9.69 31.64
CA VAL A 374 22.31 -9.41 30.72
C VAL A 374 22.31 -7.91 30.44
N VAL A 375 22.58 -7.53 29.19
CA VAL A 375 22.60 -6.13 28.75
C VAL A 375 21.44 -5.90 27.79
N ASN A 376 20.51 -5.02 28.15
CA ASN A 376 19.37 -4.63 27.33
C ASN A 376 19.60 -3.26 26.72
N ASP A 377 19.18 -3.04 25.48
CA ASP A 377 19.04 -1.69 24.96
C ASP A 377 17.66 -1.15 25.33
N VAL A 378 17.61 0.09 25.81
CA VAL A 378 16.41 0.73 26.33
C VAL A 378 16.22 2.06 25.61
N TRP A 379 14.98 2.36 25.21
CA TRP A 379 14.60 3.65 24.66
C TRP A 379 13.35 4.19 25.37
N VAL A 380 13.23 5.52 25.38
CA VAL A 380 12.12 6.22 26.04
C VAL A 380 11.37 7.01 24.98
N HIS A 381 10.12 6.62 24.74
CA HIS A 381 9.21 7.34 23.89
C HIS A 381 8.51 8.45 24.67
N ASP A 382 8.73 9.70 24.24
CA ASP A 382 7.99 10.88 24.67
C ASP A 382 6.89 11.20 23.63
N PRO A 383 5.60 11.04 23.98
CA PRO A 383 4.49 11.37 23.07
C PRO A 383 4.45 12.83 22.63
N TRP A 384 5.10 13.75 23.36
CA TRP A 384 5.25 15.15 22.95
C TRP A 384 6.19 15.31 21.74
N ARG A 385 7.08 14.34 21.51
CA ARG A 385 8.12 14.39 20.48
C ARG A 385 8.19 13.06 19.74
N PRO A 386 7.09 12.58 19.12
CA PRO A 386 7.08 11.27 18.49
C PRO A 386 8.10 11.22 17.35
N VAL A 387 8.79 10.08 17.22
CA VAL A 387 9.69 9.83 16.09
C VAL A 387 8.88 9.92 14.79
N THR A 388 9.41 10.69 13.84
CA THR A 388 8.70 11.02 12.61
C THR A 388 8.81 9.88 11.59
N SER A 389 7.71 9.55 10.92
CA SER A 389 7.71 8.66 9.76
C SER A 389 8.44 9.30 8.59
N PHE A 390 9.52 8.68 8.09
CA PHE A 390 10.37 9.28 7.06
C PHE A 390 10.90 8.24 6.06
N GLY A 391 10.59 8.41 4.77
CA GLY A 391 10.93 7.46 3.71
C GLY A 391 10.13 6.14 3.79
N GLY A 392 10.60 5.13 3.06
CA GLY A 392 9.93 3.83 2.94
C GLY A 392 8.53 3.95 2.32
N HIS A 393 7.63 3.02 2.65
CA HIS A 393 6.23 3.06 2.20
C HIS A 393 5.31 3.91 3.09
N SER A 394 5.69 4.08 4.36
CA SER A 394 4.87 4.73 5.38
C SER A 394 5.19 6.21 5.60
N GLY A 395 6.39 6.69 5.24
CA GLY A 395 6.76 8.09 5.38
C GLY A 395 6.38 8.96 4.17
N TYR A 396 6.38 10.28 4.37
CA TYR A 396 6.15 11.25 3.30
C TYR A 396 7.34 12.24 3.18
N PRO A 397 7.94 12.41 1.98
CA PRO A 397 7.66 11.65 0.76
C PRO A 397 8.06 10.17 0.88
N GLN A 398 7.34 9.30 0.18
CA GLN A 398 7.65 7.86 0.05
C GLN A 398 8.93 7.64 -0.76
N GLY A 399 9.63 6.53 -0.50
CA GLY A 399 10.87 6.16 -1.18
C GLY A 399 12.09 6.06 -0.27
N MET A 400 13.24 5.71 -0.86
CA MET A 400 14.53 5.71 -0.16
C MET A 400 14.93 7.14 0.18
N LYS A 401 15.03 7.44 1.48
CA LYS A 401 15.38 8.75 2.04
C LYS A 401 16.53 8.60 3.02
N GLU A 402 17.44 9.56 3.01
CA GLU A 402 18.54 9.64 3.97
C GLU A 402 17.98 9.98 5.34
N ARG A 403 18.04 9.04 6.29
CA ARG A 403 17.36 9.13 7.58
C ARG A 403 18.30 9.20 8.78
N SER A 404 19.58 9.52 8.57
CA SER A 404 20.58 9.66 9.65
C SER A 404 20.08 10.52 10.81
N GLN A 405 19.46 11.67 10.52
CA GLN A 405 18.94 12.58 11.55
C GLN A 405 17.82 11.99 12.41
N VAL A 406 17.05 11.05 11.87
CA VAL A 406 16.04 10.32 12.65
C VAL A 406 16.72 9.29 13.54
N ASP A 407 17.73 8.60 13.02
CA ASP A 407 18.53 7.61 13.74
C ASP A 407 19.43 8.23 14.84
N ASP A 408 19.82 9.50 14.72
CA ASP A 408 20.63 10.23 15.71
C ASP A 408 19.86 10.62 16.97
N ARG A 409 18.54 10.39 17.00
CA ARG A 409 17.73 10.71 18.18
C ARG A 409 17.97 9.68 19.29
N SER A 410 18.07 10.16 20.52
CA SER A 410 18.29 9.31 21.71
C SER A 410 17.10 8.43 22.10
N ASP A 411 15.97 8.51 21.38
CA ASP A 411 14.80 7.63 21.50
C ASP A 411 14.66 6.65 20.33
N VAL A 412 15.70 6.53 19.50
CA VAL A 412 15.83 5.54 18.43
C VAL A 412 17.02 4.64 18.72
N VAL A 413 16.79 3.34 18.86
CA VAL A 413 17.85 2.35 19.05
C VAL A 413 18.29 1.81 17.69
N THR A 414 19.59 1.73 17.44
CA THR A 414 20.14 1.26 16.15
C THR A 414 21.00 0.01 16.31
N TYR A 415 20.89 -0.91 15.34
CA TYR A 415 21.71 -2.12 15.22
C TYR A 415 22.33 -2.14 13.84
N THR A 416 23.65 -2.04 13.74
CA THR A 416 24.36 -1.96 12.45
C THR A 416 25.31 -3.15 12.27
N SER A 417 25.38 -3.70 11.07
CA SER A 417 26.31 -4.76 10.75
C SER A 417 27.72 -4.26 10.50
N GLU A 418 28.68 -5.18 10.56
CA GLU A 418 29.95 -5.01 9.88
C GLU A 418 29.72 -4.81 8.36
N PRO A 419 30.68 -4.18 7.63
CA PRO A 419 30.59 -4.06 6.18
C PRO A 419 30.37 -5.43 5.55
N LEU A 420 29.44 -5.49 4.61
CA LEU A 420 29.21 -6.68 3.79
C LEU A 420 30.49 -7.00 3.01
N THR A 421 30.86 -8.28 3.00
CA THR A 421 32.01 -8.78 2.24
C THR A 421 31.62 -9.21 0.82
N GLU A 422 30.34 -9.47 0.59
CA GLU A 422 29.76 -9.87 -0.69
C GLU A 422 28.43 -9.14 -0.94
N ASN A 423 27.90 -9.23 -2.17
CA ASN A 423 26.58 -8.69 -2.47
C ASN A 423 25.52 -9.39 -1.62
N LEU A 424 24.60 -8.63 -1.04
CA LEU A 424 23.42 -9.16 -0.37
C LEU A 424 22.17 -8.71 -1.11
N THR A 425 21.51 -9.64 -1.81
CA THR A 425 20.22 -9.37 -2.46
C THR A 425 19.08 -9.78 -1.53
N ILE A 426 18.32 -8.79 -1.06
CA ILE A 426 17.09 -8.97 -0.29
C ILE A 426 15.92 -8.91 -1.26
N CYS A 427 15.10 -9.95 -1.33
CA CYS A 427 14.00 -10.02 -2.28
C CYS A 427 12.79 -10.77 -1.68
N GLY A 428 11.79 -10.04 -1.22
CA GLY A 428 10.59 -10.58 -0.58
C GLY A 428 10.16 -9.74 0.61
N VAL A 429 9.50 -10.37 1.59
CA VAL A 429 9.02 -9.73 2.83
C VAL A 429 10.01 -10.00 3.97
N PRO A 430 10.82 -9.01 4.42
CA PRO A 430 11.62 -9.14 5.62
C PRO A 430 10.72 -9.27 6.86
N LYS A 431 11.22 -9.97 7.87
CA LYS A 431 10.53 -10.12 9.16
C LYS A 431 11.49 -9.89 10.29
N ILE A 432 11.04 -9.28 11.38
CA ILE A 432 11.84 -9.16 12.60
C ILE A 432 11.09 -9.79 13.78
N PHE A 433 11.84 -10.50 14.60
CA PHE A 433 11.37 -11.15 15.81
C PHE A 433 12.02 -10.45 16.99
N LEU A 434 11.22 -9.98 17.96
CA LEU A 434 11.69 -9.18 19.09
C LEU A 434 11.05 -9.67 20.39
N THR A 435 11.84 -9.81 21.44
CA THR A 435 11.38 -9.95 22.83
C THR A 435 11.57 -8.61 23.52
N VAL A 436 10.46 -7.99 23.92
CA VAL A 436 10.44 -6.62 24.45
C VAL A 436 9.70 -6.56 25.79
N GLU A 437 10.12 -5.63 26.64
CA GLU A 437 9.46 -5.30 27.92
C GLU A 437 9.21 -3.79 28.00
N SER A 438 8.06 -3.39 28.56
CA SER A 438 7.64 -2.00 28.72
C SER A 438 7.19 -1.70 30.14
N ASP A 439 7.43 -0.47 30.61
CA ASP A 439 6.93 0.04 31.89
C ASP A 439 5.46 0.52 31.83
N ARG A 440 4.81 0.35 30.68
CA ARG A 440 3.43 0.77 30.40
C ARG A 440 2.57 -0.38 29.87
N LEU A 441 1.25 -0.21 29.98
CA LEU A 441 0.27 -1.23 29.59
C LEU A 441 0.24 -1.49 28.09
N SER A 442 0.61 -0.49 27.29
CA SER A 442 0.75 -0.61 25.85
C SER A 442 1.97 0.16 25.36
N PHE A 443 2.48 -0.22 24.20
CA PHE A 443 3.57 0.47 23.51
C PHE A 443 3.56 0.10 22.02
N ASP A 444 4.25 0.90 21.22
CA ASP A 444 4.49 0.61 19.81
C ASP A 444 5.98 0.31 19.55
N VAL A 445 6.23 -0.47 18.50
CA VAL A 445 7.57 -0.69 17.94
C VAL A 445 7.51 -0.41 16.45
N ALA A 446 8.06 0.74 16.06
CA ALA A 446 8.36 1.07 14.68
C ALA A 446 9.74 0.51 14.32
N VAL A 447 9.81 -0.19 13.19
CA VAL A 447 11.03 -0.82 12.68
C VAL A 447 11.38 -0.20 11.34
N SER A 448 12.65 0.18 11.17
CA SER A 448 13.18 0.57 9.87
C SER A 448 14.41 -0.27 9.53
N LEU A 449 14.32 -0.97 8.40
CA LEU A 449 15.44 -1.62 7.73
C LEU A 449 16.06 -0.60 6.78
N ALA A 450 17.37 -0.39 6.90
CA ALA A 450 18.11 0.60 6.13
C ALA A 450 19.44 0.04 5.60
N GLN A 451 19.91 0.63 4.50
CA GLN A 451 21.27 0.51 4.00
C GLN A 451 22.09 1.64 4.61
N VAL A 452 23.23 1.32 5.20
CA VAL A 452 24.29 2.31 5.45
C VAL A 452 25.30 2.21 4.33
N THR A 453 25.48 3.27 3.55
CA THR A 453 26.45 3.30 2.46
C THR A 453 27.87 3.25 3.00
N ASN A 454 28.84 2.91 2.14
CA ASN A 454 30.26 3.01 2.48
C ASN A 454 30.72 4.44 2.87
N THR A 455 29.97 5.47 2.47
CA THR A 455 30.18 6.88 2.80
C THR A 455 29.44 7.33 4.06
N GLY A 456 28.59 6.48 4.64
CA GLY A 456 27.94 6.69 5.94
C GLY A 456 26.50 7.21 5.87
N GLU A 457 25.95 7.48 4.68
CA GLU A 457 24.53 7.82 4.53
C GLU A 457 23.65 6.62 4.87
N VAL A 458 22.49 6.87 5.46
CA VAL A 458 21.55 5.84 5.90
C VAL A 458 20.25 5.95 5.10
N PHE A 459 20.04 5.06 4.14
CA PHE A 459 18.83 5.07 3.32
C PHE A 459 17.80 4.07 3.82
N ALA A 460 16.60 4.57 4.14
CA ALA A 460 15.45 3.74 4.51
C ALA A 460 15.07 2.81 3.36
N LEU A 461 15.08 1.49 3.60
CA LEU A 461 14.71 0.48 2.61
C LEU A 461 13.26 0.04 2.82
N SER A 462 12.94 -0.43 4.03
CA SER A 462 11.65 -1.02 4.35
C SER A 462 11.26 -0.76 5.79
N HIS A 463 9.97 -0.58 6.04
CA HIS A 463 9.44 -0.32 7.37
C HIS A 463 8.49 -1.42 7.83
N GLY A 464 8.35 -1.53 9.15
CA GLY A 464 7.30 -2.30 9.81
C GLY A 464 6.84 -1.55 11.06
N TYR A 465 5.64 -1.89 11.53
CA TYR A 465 5.06 -1.31 12.73
C TYR A 465 4.31 -2.38 13.50
N CYS A 466 4.24 -2.27 14.82
CA CYS A 466 3.43 -3.14 15.65
C CYS A 466 3.03 -2.41 16.94
N THR A 467 1.80 -2.64 17.38
CA THR A 467 1.29 -2.21 18.69
C THR A 467 1.17 -3.42 19.60
N SER A 468 1.68 -3.32 20.83
CA SER A 468 1.47 -4.30 21.90
C SER A 468 0.61 -3.70 23.02
N CYS A 469 -0.31 -4.51 23.54
CA CYS A 469 -1.04 -4.24 24.79
C CYS A 469 -0.61 -5.16 25.94
N GLU A 470 0.56 -5.79 25.79
CA GLU A 470 1.19 -6.61 26.81
C GLU A 470 2.52 -5.98 27.22
N GLN A 471 2.77 -5.84 28.52
CA GLN A 471 4.02 -5.31 29.07
C GLN A 471 5.25 -6.14 28.68
N LYS A 472 5.10 -7.43 28.43
CA LYS A 472 6.14 -8.34 27.94
C LYS A 472 5.61 -9.04 26.71
N ALA A 473 6.24 -8.84 25.57
CA ALA A 473 5.73 -9.36 24.31
C ALA A 473 6.85 -10.01 23.47
N ASN A 474 6.48 -11.09 22.77
CA ASN A 474 7.25 -11.62 21.67
C ASN A 474 6.58 -11.19 20.37
N LEU A 475 7.20 -10.26 19.66
CA LEU A 475 6.65 -9.64 18.46
C LEU A 475 7.21 -10.33 17.22
N GLU A 476 6.34 -10.71 16.29
CA GLU A 476 6.68 -10.98 14.89
C GLU A 476 6.18 -9.80 14.05
N ILE A 477 7.10 -8.99 13.54
CA ILE A 477 6.77 -7.80 12.77
C ILE A 477 7.16 -8.05 11.31
N PHE A 478 6.15 -8.02 10.43
CA PHE A 478 6.35 -8.03 8.99
C PHE A 478 6.73 -6.63 8.53
N LEU A 479 7.81 -6.53 7.76
CA LEU A 479 8.21 -5.31 7.09
C LEU A 479 7.62 -5.30 5.67
N GLN A 480 7.59 -4.12 5.05
CA GLN A 480 7.20 -3.97 3.66
C GLN A 480 8.11 -4.79 2.73
N ALA A 481 7.51 -5.46 1.74
CA ALA A 481 8.29 -6.22 0.77
C ALA A 481 9.24 -5.33 -0.05
N ILE A 482 10.39 -5.86 -0.43
CA ILE A 482 11.40 -5.12 -1.19
C ILE A 482 12.22 -6.05 -2.08
N CYS A 483 12.78 -5.50 -3.16
CA CYS A 483 13.88 -6.09 -3.92
C CYS A 483 15.04 -5.10 -3.99
N VAL A 484 16.16 -5.42 -3.35
CA VAL A 484 17.35 -4.55 -3.28
C VAL A 484 18.62 -5.38 -3.14
N THR A 485 19.65 -5.04 -3.91
CA THR A 485 21.01 -5.59 -3.76
C THR A 485 21.93 -4.57 -3.11
N LEU A 486 22.45 -4.92 -1.94
CA LEU A 486 23.48 -4.15 -1.25
C LEU A 486 24.87 -4.60 -1.71
N SER A 487 25.79 -3.64 -1.85
CA SER A 487 27.14 -3.90 -2.36
C SER A 487 28.13 -4.20 -1.23
N PRO A 488 29.27 -4.87 -1.51
CA PRO A 488 30.36 -4.97 -0.55
C PRO A 488 30.77 -3.59 -0.01
N GLY A 489 30.97 -3.51 1.30
CA GLY A 489 31.26 -2.27 2.00
C GLY A 489 30.03 -1.54 2.56
N ASP A 490 28.83 -1.78 2.01
CA ASP A 490 27.58 -1.33 2.63
C ASP A 490 27.32 -2.09 3.93
N ARG A 491 26.41 -1.59 4.77
CA ARG A 491 25.96 -2.26 5.98
C ARG A 491 24.45 -2.35 6.02
N LEU A 492 23.98 -3.35 6.74
CA LEU A 492 22.59 -3.40 7.18
C LEU A 492 22.43 -2.64 8.48
N ARG A 493 21.34 -1.87 8.57
CA ARG A 493 20.90 -1.27 9.83
C ARG A 493 19.44 -1.59 10.11
N ILE A 494 19.16 -1.91 11.36
CA ILE A 494 17.83 -1.87 11.95
C ILE A 494 17.75 -0.70 12.92
N SER A 495 16.71 0.12 12.81
CA SER A 495 16.36 1.12 13.82
C SER A 495 15.01 0.76 14.44
N LEU A 496 14.91 0.81 15.78
CA LEU A 496 13.66 0.63 16.51
C LEU A 496 13.29 1.94 17.23
N ALA A 497 12.01 2.27 17.24
CA ALA A 497 11.48 3.46 17.88
C ALA A 497 10.07 3.20 18.45
N GLY A 498 9.65 4.02 19.40
CA GLY A 498 8.30 3.94 19.99
C GLY A 498 7.19 4.57 19.15
N ALA A 499 7.49 5.18 18.00
CA ALA A 499 6.52 5.82 17.13
C ALA A 499 7.03 5.93 15.68
N SER A 500 6.10 6.13 14.75
CA SER A 500 6.36 6.53 13.36
C SER A 500 5.22 7.45 12.93
N PHE A 501 5.27 8.68 13.41
CA PHE A 501 4.18 9.65 13.31
C PHE A 501 4.41 10.64 12.15
N PRO A 502 3.39 11.07 11.39
CA PRO A 502 1.96 10.76 11.54
C PRO A 502 1.48 9.53 10.75
N ALA A 503 2.38 8.70 10.21
CA ALA A 503 1.97 7.48 9.50
C ALA A 503 1.01 6.62 10.35
N TYR A 504 1.29 6.52 11.65
CA TYR A 504 0.42 5.91 12.66
C TYR A 504 0.13 6.88 13.80
N ALA A 505 -0.98 6.65 14.52
CA ALA A 505 -1.30 7.38 15.74
C ALA A 505 -0.32 7.01 16.87
N VAL A 506 0.01 7.97 17.73
CA VAL A 506 0.93 7.77 18.86
C VAL A 506 0.29 6.90 19.94
N ASN A 507 0.95 5.81 20.35
CA ASN A 507 0.49 4.99 21.47
C ASN A 507 0.42 5.82 22.77
N PRO A 508 -0.68 5.73 23.53
CA PRO A 508 -0.83 6.53 24.74
C PRO A 508 -0.11 5.94 25.96
N GLY A 509 0.32 4.67 25.92
CA GLY A 509 0.88 3.96 27.09
C GLY A 509 -0.16 3.47 28.10
N THR A 510 -1.45 3.70 27.85
CA THR A 510 -2.53 3.43 28.81
C THR A 510 -3.25 2.11 28.61
N GLY A 511 -2.94 1.35 27.55
CA GLY A 511 -3.71 0.17 27.13
C GLY A 511 -4.90 0.51 26.22
N GLU A 512 -5.26 1.79 26.12
CA GLU A 512 -6.34 2.27 25.24
C GLU A 512 -5.86 2.40 23.79
N LYS A 513 -6.80 2.37 22.84
CA LYS A 513 -6.49 2.58 21.42
C LYS A 513 -6.04 4.03 21.19
N ALA A 514 -4.86 4.20 20.58
CA ALA A 514 -4.26 5.49 20.24
C ALA A 514 -5.22 6.48 19.56
N ILE A 515 -6.08 5.98 18.68
CA ILE A 515 -7.05 6.80 17.94
C ILE A 515 -8.15 7.43 18.81
N PHE A 516 -8.40 6.91 20.01
CA PHE A 516 -9.46 7.39 20.93
C PHE A 516 -8.92 8.08 22.17
N THR A 517 -7.61 8.10 22.37
CA THR A 517 -7.03 8.67 23.58
C THR A 517 -6.85 10.17 23.46
N ARG A 518 -7.12 10.89 24.56
CA ARG A 518 -6.89 12.33 24.59
C ARG A 518 -5.39 12.61 24.66
N LEU A 519 -4.94 13.68 24.01
CA LEU A 519 -3.54 14.07 24.01
C LEU A 519 -2.96 14.23 25.43
N ILE A 520 -3.75 14.76 26.37
CA ILE A 520 -3.35 14.97 27.77
C ILE A 520 -3.18 13.66 28.57
N ASP A 521 -3.76 12.55 28.10
CA ASP A 521 -3.71 11.26 28.79
C ASP A 521 -2.50 10.42 28.34
N GLN A 522 -1.76 10.85 27.31
CA GLN A 522 -0.60 10.14 26.82
C GLN A 522 0.53 10.15 27.85
N GLN A 523 1.21 9.02 27.99
CA GLN A 523 2.24 8.80 28.99
C GLN A 523 3.59 8.56 28.32
N ILE A 524 4.67 8.98 28.98
CA ILE A 524 6.03 8.56 28.60
C ILE A 524 6.13 7.05 28.75
N ILE A 525 6.66 6.38 27.72
CA ILE A 525 6.78 4.93 27.63
C ILE A 525 8.25 4.54 27.54
N THR A 526 8.73 3.70 28.45
CA THR A 526 10.07 3.12 28.39
C THR A 526 9.97 1.69 27.90
N VAL A 527 10.71 1.35 26.84
CA VAL A 527 10.74 0.01 26.26
C VAL A 527 12.17 -0.51 26.25
N ALA A 528 12.34 -1.78 26.59
CA ALA A 528 13.61 -2.49 26.59
C ALA A 528 13.56 -3.67 25.61
N LEU A 529 14.59 -3.81 24.77
CA LEU A 529 14.84 -5.05 24.03
C LEU A 529 15.53 -6.03 24.98
N VAL A 530 14.83 -7.10 25.37
CA VAL A 530 15.29 -8.05 26.37
C VAL A 530 16.28 -9.02 25.73
N ASN A 531 17.54 -8.95 26.12
CA ASN A 531 18.62 -9.78 25.61
C ASN A 531 19.15 -10.71 26.71
N ASN A 532 18.38 -11.76 27.01
CA ASN A 532 18.76 -12.79 27.98
C ASN A 532 19.68 -13.87 27.37
N GLY A 533 20.61 -13.49 26.48
CA GLY A 533 21.44 -14.43 25.72
C GLY A 533 20.69 -15.30 24.71
N ASN A 534 19.50 -14.86 24.32
CA ASN A 534 18.59 -15.62 23.46
C ASN A 534 18.75 -15.23 21.98
N VAL A 535 18.70 -16.25 21.12
CA VAL A 535 18.57 -16.17 19.65
C VAL A 535 17.22 -15.63 19.18
N ASN A 536 16.44 -14.99 20.06
CA ASN A 536 15.04 -14.61 19.83
C ASN A 536 14.89 -13.23 19.20
N ASN A 537 15.92 -12.38 19.30
CA ASN A 537 15.94 -11.05 18.68
C ASN A 537 16.71 -11.12 17.36
N TYR A 538 15.99 -11.26 16.24
CA TYR A 538 16.63 -11.39 14.94
C TYR A 538 15.76 -10.90 13.79
N LEU A 539 16.43 -10.35 12.79
CA LEU A 539 15.92 -10.05 11.47
C LEU A 539 16.06 -11.29 10.58
N ARG A 540 14.99 -11.66 9.89
CA ARG A 540 14.98 -12.71 8.88
C ARG A 540 14.77 -12.08 7.51
N LEU A 541 15.78 -12.19 6.65
CA LEU A 541 15.78 -11.65 5.30
C LEU A 541 15.50 -12.76 4.28
N PRO A 542 14.54 -12.57 3.36
CA PRO A 542 14.45 -13.40 2.17
C PRO A 542 15.55 -13.00 1.19
N THR A 543 16.39 -13.95 0.79
CA THR A 543 17.58 -13.68 -0.03
C THR A 543 17.52 -14.42 -1.37
N LEU A 544 18.19 -13.86 -2.37
CA LEU A 544 18.37 -14.44 -3.70
C LEU A 544 19.76 -15.07 -3.87
#